data_AF-A0A485LFV9-F1
#
_entry.id   AF-A0A485LFV9-F1
#
_cell.length_a   1.000
_cell.length_b   1.000
_cell.length_c   1.000
_cell.angle_alpha   90.00
_cell.angle_beta   90.00
_cell.angle_gamma   90.00
#
_symmetry.space_group_name_H-M   'P 1'
#
loop_
_entity.id
_entity.type
_entity.pdbx_description
1 polymer ?
#
loop_
_entity_poly.entity_id
_entity_poly.type
_entity_poly.pdbx_seq_one_letter_code
_entity_poly.pdbx_strand_id
1 'polypeptide(L)'
;MKHYLPLALGATMLHTAAAGICNALVPGTWTQAAQSNPQLSGAINELSKYAVATWYTDRFDDVVSTLLSKCDGQTPAIVIYGLPGKDCADGYSASGKNQNADQYKAWIQNLVTRVGTRDVIYVLEPDAVGLLSNNQCAQQKGYLANLQAALGVISAGNPNAKVYVDVAGWAKQDEAAKVLNQLKSAGRLAGITINTSNYKTNAQLMSTCQYYSNAAGGLHCVFDTSRNHRGSINDEWCNSGSAGIGAPPGPVGGLVDYNLWLKVPGESDGTCNGRSPDALSGPNAGDFFVGGFTSLWNNGYFVDKEGLPKIGGGGGSWPSTSPSVTPAASTTSTPSTTTAAPATTTAPPTITTAAPTTTTEVPATTTAFPSDVPTTAAPTTSPYVADTPSSYETLATTSAVPSTTSTPIQQVSVQAEAAPSGVSAPMAILIGAIAVAGVVATVLAITVIRKRNMREKDNDCIERDSRGIVILGATPSRDIDVL
;
A
#
# COMPACT_ATOMS: atom_id res chain seq x y z
N MET A 1 23.88 -41.66 -55.19
CA MET A 1 22.96 -40.76 -54.48
C MET A 1 23.28 -40.85 -52.99
N LYS A 2 23.77 -39.77 -52.37
CA LYS A 2 24.08 -39.71 -50.93
C LYS A 2 22.77 -39.42 -50.18
N HIS A 3 22.39 -40.26 -49.23
CA HIS A 3 21.27 -39.98 -48.32
C HIS A 3 21.82 -39.27 -47.08
N TYR A 4 21.36 -38.04 -46.86
CA TYR A 4 21.60 -37.29 -45.64
C TYR A 4 20.47 -37.57 -44.65
N LEU A 5 20.82 -38.06 -43.46
CA LEU A 5 19.91 -38.18 -42.33
C LEU A 5 19.98 -36.87 -41.52
N PRO A 6 18.87 -36.14 -41.29
CA PRO A 6 18.93 -34.92 -40.50
C PRO A 6 18.97 -35.28 -39.01
N LEU A 7 19.99 -34.76 -38.33
CA LEU A 7 20.13 -34.81 -36.88
C LEU A 7 19.18 -33.76 -36.28
N ALA A 8 18.04 -34.19 -35.75
CA ALA A 8 17.14 -33.32 -35.01
C ALA A 8 17.72 -33.08 -33.60
N LEU A 9 18.30 -31.90 -33.37
CA LEU A 9 18.57 -31.42 -32.01
C LEU A 9 17.23 -31.08 -31.36
N GLY A 10 16.73 -31.98 -30.51
CA GLY A 10 15.63 -31.68 -29.60
C GLY A 10 16.11 -30.73 -28.52
N ALA A 11 15.82 -29.43 -28.66
CA ALA A 11 15.93 -28.48 -27.56
C ALA A 11 14.81 -28.79 -26.55
N THR A 12 15.12 -29.50 -25.48
CA THR A 12 14.26 -29.58 -24.30
C THR A 12 14.13 -28.19 -23.70
N MET A 13 13.05 -27.49 -24.05
CA MET A 13 12.56 -26.33 -23.32
C MET A 13 12.21 -26.78 -21.90
N LEU A 14 13.12 -26.55 -20.95
CA LEU A 14 12.81 -26.54 -19.53
C LEU A 14 11.74 -25.46 -19.32
N HIS A 15 10.48 -25.87 -19.28
CA HIS A 15 9.40 -25.04 -18.75
C HIS A 15 9.66 -24.91 -17.26
N THR A 16 10.35 -23.85 -16.84
CA THR A 16 10.31 -23.42 -15.45
C THR A 16 8.86 -23.02 -15.18
N ALA A 17 8.14 -23.84 -14.42
CA ALA A 17 6.86 -23.44 -13.87
C ALA A 17 7.06 -22.06 -13.22
N ALA A 18 6.23 -21.09 -13.57
CA ALA A 18 6.33 -19.75 -13.01
C ALA A 18 6.35 -19.88 -11.48
N ALA A 19 7.45 -19.45 -10.87
CA ALA A 19 7.62 -19.50 -9.42
C ALA A 19 6.42 -18.83 -8.75
N GLY A 20 5.76 -19.55 -7.84
CA GLY A 20 4.62 -19.02 -7.08
C GLY A 20 5.01 -17.78 -6.27
N ILE A 21 4.02 -16.99 -5.86
CA ILE A 21 4.24 -15.87 -4.96
C ILE A 21 4.60 -16.41 -3.58
N CYS A 22 5.62 -15.81 -2.98
CA CYS A 22 6.19 -16.27 -1.73
C CYS A 22 5.27 -16.12 -0.53
N ASN A 23 4.92 -17.24 0.10
CA ASN A 23 4.06 -17.30 1.28
C ASN A 23 4.82 -17.62 2.58
N ALA A 24 6.13 -17.35 2.60
CA ALA A 24 7.02 -17.74 3.70
C ALA A 24 6.77 -17.00 5.03
N LEU A 25 6.11 -15.85 5.00
CA LEU A 25 5.73 -15.08 6.18
C LEU A 25 4.21 -15.07 6.32
N VAL A 26 3.74 -15.63 7.43
CA VAL A 26 2.33 -15.55 7.85
C VAL A 26 2.16 -14.25 8.65
N PRO A 27 1.10 -13.45 8.40
CA PRO A 27 0.79 -12.27 9.21
C PRO A 27 0.73 -12.59 10.71
N GLY A 28 1.35 -11.74 11.54
CA GLY A 28 1.37 -11.91 12.99
C GLY A 28 -0.04 -11.85 13.61
N THR A 29 -0.87 -10.95 13.08
CA THR A 29 -2.28 -10.78 13.46
C THR A 29 -3.11 -12.04 13.24
N TRP A 30 -2.86 -12.79 12.17
CA TRP A 30 -3.48 -14.11 11.94
C TRP A 30 -3.04 -15.14 12.98
N THR A 31 -1.75 -15.21 13.26
CA THR A 31 -1.21 -16.15 14.25
C THR A 31 -1.82 -15.90 15.63
N GLN A 32 -1.89 -14.64 16.06
CA GLN A 32 -2.50 -14.24 17.32
C GLN A 32 -4.01 -14.50 17.35
N ALA A 33 -4.72 -14.21 16.25
CA ALA A 33 -6.15 -14.44 16.14
C ALA A 33 -6.50 -15.93 16.20
N ALA A 34 -5.76 -16.79 15.50
CA ALA A 34 -5.99 -18.23 15.52
C ALA A 34 -5.80 -18.84 16.91
N GLN A 35 -4.90 -18.28 17.73
CA GLN A 35 -4.69 -18.71 19.12
C GLN A 35 -5.78 -18.21 20.06
N SER A 36 -6.21 -16.96 19.90
CA SER A 36 -7.20 -16.31 20.79
C SER A 36 -8.65 -16.62 20.42
N ASN A 37 -8.90 -17.09 19.20
CA ASN A 37 -10.24 -17.34 18.65
C ASN A 37 -10.27 -18.70 17.90
N PRO A 38 -10.42 -19.84 18.61
CA PRO A 38 -10.37 -21.17 18.01
C PRO A 38 -11.37 -21.40 16.86
N GLN A 39 -12.51 -20.69 16.88
CA GLN A 39 -13.50 -20.74 15.81
C GLN A 39 -13.00 -20.18 14.46
N LEU A 40 -11.92 -19.40 14.46
CA LEU A 40 -11.31 -18.84 13.26
C LEU A 40 -10.20 -19.72 12.70
N SER A 41 -9.69 -20.70 13.47
CA SER A 41 -8.46 -21.43 13.13
C SER A 41 -8.57 -22.14 11.79
N GLY A 42 -9.72 -22.71 11.44
CA GLY A 42 -9.92 -23.35 10.13
C GLY A 42 -9.74 -22.38 8.95
N ALA A 43 -10.39 -21.22 9.02
CA ALA A 43 -10.28 -20.16 8.02
C ALA A 43 -8.86 -19.59 7.93
N ILE A 44 -8.24 -19.30 9.09
CA ILE A 44 -6.89 -18.74 9.15
C ILE A 44 -5.85 -19.75 8.63
N ASN A 45 -6.00 -21.03 8.96
CA ASN A 45 -5.12 -22.09 8.44
C ASN A 45 -5.21 -22.19 6.92
N GLU A 46 -6.41 -22.04 6.35
CA GLU A 46 -6.58 -22.00 4.89
C GLU A 46 -5.88 -20.79 4.28
N LEU A 47 -6.13 -19.59 4.80
CA LEU A 47 -5.51 -18.36 4.30
C LEU A 47 -3.98 -18.39 4.42
N SER A 48 -3.45 -19.02 5.46
CA SER A 48 -2.00 -19.12 5.70
C SER A 48 -1.26 -19.96 4.65
N LYS A 49 -1.98 -20.65 3.74
CA LYS A 49 -1.38 -21.29 2.56
C LYS A 49 -1.02 -20.29 1.46
N TYR A 50 -1.54 -19.07 1.52
CA TYR A 50 -1.41 -18.07 0.47
C TYR A 50 -0.54 -16.90 0.91
N ALA A 51 0.11 -16.25 -0.06
CA ALA A 51 1.00 -15.15 0.20
C ALA A 51 0.26 -13.88 0.63
N VAL A 52 0.85 -13.11 1.54
CA VAL A 52 0.49 -11.71 1.75
C VAL A 52 1.75 -10.89 1.49
N ALA A 53 1.62 -9.81 0.71
CA ALA A 53 2.77 -8.98 0.38
C ALA A 53 3.41 -8.40 1.64
N THR A 54 4.74 -8.40 1.68
CA THR A 54 5.48 -7.88 2.83
C THR A 54 5.64 -6.36 2.70
N TRP A 55 5.17 -5.62 3.70
CA TRP A 55 5.32 -4.16 3.73
C TRP A 55 6.73 -3.78 4.20
N TYR A 56 7.48 -3.16 3.31
CA TYR A 56 8.70 -2.44 3.62
C TYR A 56 8.31 -0.98 3.86
N THR A 57 8.30 -0.56 5.12
CA THR A 57 7.89 0.79 5.53
C THR A 57 8.93 1.44 6.43
N ASP A 58 9.01 2.77 6.37
CA ASP A 58 9.95 3.56 7.15
C ASP A 58 9.48 3.84 8.58
N ARG A 59 8.30 3.35 8.97
CA ARG A 59 7.71 3.55 10.29
C ARG A 59 8.36 2.67 11.36
N PHE A 60 8.65 1.42 11.01
CA PHE A 60 9.07 0.38 11.95
C PHE A 60 10.19 -0.47 11.34
N ASP A 61 10.70 -1.44 12.10
CA ASP A 61 11.71 -2.36 11.61
C ASP A 61 11.11 -3.35 10.61
N ASP A 62 11.79 -3.58 9.49
CA ASP A 62 11.29 -4.45 8.44
C ASP A 62 11.63 -5.94 8.65
N VAL A 63 10.88 -6.81 7.98
CA VAL A 63 11.09 -8.26 7.99
C VAL A 63 11.60 -8.78 6.64
N VAL A 64 12.10 -7.90 5.76
CA VAL A 64 12.49 -8.26 4.39
C VAL A 64 13.61 -9.29 4.43
N SER A 65 14.67 -9.09 5.21
CA SER A 65 15.76 -10.07 5.29
C SER A 65 15.29 -11.47 5.74
N THR A 66 14.29 -11.53 6.64
CA THR A 66 13.65 -12.78 7.07
C THR A 66 12.79 -13.39 5.96
N LEU A 67 12.08 -12.56 5.19
CA LEU A 67 11.38 -13.00 3.97
C LEU A 67 12.39 -13.61 3.01
N LEU A 68 13.46 -12.89 2.65
CA LEU A 68 14.45 -13.33 1.65
C LEU A 68 15.07 -14.68 2.03
N SER A 69 15.41 -14.89 3.31
CA SER A 69 16.05 -16.12 3.78
C SER A 69 15.15 -17.35 3.77
N LYS A 70 13.83 -17.16 3.85
CA LYS A 70 12.83 -18.25 3.83
C LYS A 70 12.20 -18.45 2.46
N CYS A 71 12.43 -17.53 1.54
CA CYS A 71 11.74 -17.46 0.26
C CYS A 71 12.61 -18.03 -0.87
N ASP A 72 12.80 -19.35 -0.84
CA ASP A 72 13.60 -20.05 -1.84
C ASP A 72 12.75 -20.50 -3.04
N GLY A 73 13.25 -20.25 -4.25
CA GLY A 73 12.57 -20.60 -5.51
C GLY A 73 11.22 -19.92 -5.78
N GLN A 74 10.76 -19.02 -4.90
CA GLN A 74 9.49 -18.28 -5.02
C GLN A 74 9.71 -16.78 -5.21
N THR A 75 8.73 -16.10 -5.82
CA THR A 75 8.80 -14.65 -6.07
C THR A 75 8.24 -13.87 -4.88
N PRO A 76 9.02 -13.05 -4.17
CA PRO A 76 8.51 -12.15 -3.15
C PRO A 76 7.62 -11.06 -3.76
N ALA A 77 6.55 -10.70 -3.04
CA ALA A 77 5.82 -9.46 -3.26
C ALA A 77 6.13 -8.50 -2.10
N ILE A 78 6.67 -7.31 -2.40
CA ILE A 78 7.07 -6.32 -1.41
C ILE A 78 6.36 -5.00 -1.71
N VAL A 79 5.64 -4.46 -0.73
CA VAL A 79 5.05 -3.12 -0.80
C VAL A 79 6.07 -2.13 -0.26
N ILE A 80 6.52 -1.18 -1.08
CA ILE A 80 7.40 -0.08 -0.67
C ILE A 80 6.51 1.08 -0.24
N TYR A 81 6.60 1.46 1.04
CA TYR A 81 5.78 2.52 1.63
C TYR A 81 6.59 3.37 2.61
N GLY A 82 7.36 4.32 2.07
CA GLY A 82 8.29 5.13 2.85
C GLY A 82 8.52 6.54 2.32
N LEU A 83 7.63 7.07 1.46
CA LEU A 83 7.71 8.45 0.99
C LEU A 83 7.82 9.45 2.17
N PRO A 84 8.72 10.46 2.07
CA PRO A 84 8.80 11.52 3.07
C PRO A 84 7.53 12.38 3.00
N GLY A 85 6.87 12.57 4.13
CA GLY A 85 5.58 13.24 4.19
C GLY A 85 4.49 12.51 3.40
N LYS A 86 4.52 11.17 3.36
CA LYS A 86 3.43 10.33 2.84
C LYS A 86 2.10 10.62 3.56
N ASP A 87 1.00 10.25 2.94
CA ASP A 87 -0.36 10.53 3.44
C ASP A 87 -0.54 12.04 3.78
N CYS A 88 -0.13 12.90 2.85
CA CYS A 88 -0.16 14.35 3.06
C CYS A 88 -1.58 14.95 3.07
N ALA A 89 -2.60 14.18 2.68
CA ALA A 89 -3.98 14.62 2.61
C ALA A 89 -4.76 14.32 3.90
N ASP A 90 -4.69 13.08 4.39
CA ASP A 90 -5.55 12.62 5.48
C ASP A 90 -4.79 12.45 6.81
N GLY A 91 -3.52 12.07 6.74
CA GLY A 91 -2.55 12.11 7.84
C GLY A 91 -2.52 10.89 8.77
N TYR A 92 -3.33 9.86 8.53
CA TYR A 92 -3.37 8.63 9.33
C TYR A 92 -2.06 7.84 9.33
N SER A 93 -1.25 7.97 8.28
CA SER A 93 0.02 7.26 8.09
C SER A 93 1.20 8.18 7.79
N ALA A 94 1.11 9.45 8.18
CA ALA A 94 2.11 10.48 7.84
C ALA A 94 3.45 10.36 8.59
N SER A 95 3.51 9.63 9.71
CA SER A 95 4.76 9.43 10.48
C SER A 95 5.73 8.47 9.79
N GLY A 96 7.04 8.67 9.92
CA GLY A 96 8.06 7.80 9.32
C GLY A 96 9.48 8.31 9.53
N LYS A 97 10.50 7.44 9.38
CA LYS A 97 11.92 7.76 9.56
C LYS A 97 12.50 8.56 8.37
N ASN A 98 11.94 8.46 7.17
CA ASN A 98 12.41 9.22 6.01
C ASN A 98 11.90 10.66 6.05
N GLN A 99 12.81 11.61 6.26
CA GLN A 99 12.49 13.03 6.41
C GLN A 99 12.63 13.81 5.10
N ASN A 100 13.38 13.29 4.12
CA ASN A 100 13.65 13.95 2.85
C ASN A 100 13.94 12.94 1.72
N ALA A 101 14.11 13.47 0.50
CA ALA A 101 14.33 12.70 -0.71
C ALA A 101 15.61 11.84 -0.67
N ASP A 102 16.70 12.35 -0.10
CA ASP A 102 17.98 11.64 -0.05
C ASP A 102 17.90 10.43 0.91
N GLN A 103 17.26 10.61 2.06
CA GLN A 103 17.02 9.51 3.00
C GLN A 103 16.13 8.43 2.38
N TYR A 104 15.03 8.83 1.72
CA TYR A 104 14.15 7.89 1.02
C TYR A 104 14.87 7.11 -0.09
N LYS A 105 15.69 7.79 -0.90
CA LYS A 105 16.49 7.15 -1.95
C LYS A 105 17.51 6.15 -1.37
N ALA A 106 18.22 6.53 -0.32
CA ALA A 106 19.18 5.64 0.36
C ALA A 106 18.49 4.42 1.00
N TRP A 107 17.30 4.62 1.56
CA TRP A 107 16.48 3.57 2.15
C TRP A 107 15.98 2.57 1.10
N ILE A 108 15.60 3.01 -0.10
CA ILE A 108 15.29 2.11 -1.23
C ILE A 108 16.54 1.40 -1.72
N GLN A 109 17.68 2.10 -1.83
CA GLN A 109 18.94 1.48 -2.23
C GLN A 109 19.31 0.31 -1.31
N ASN A 110 19.07 0.45 0.01
CA ASN A 110 19.27 -0.64 0.96
C ASN A 110 18.37 -1.86 0.68
N LEU A 111 17.08 -1.64 0.39
CA LEU A 111 16.17 -2.71 -0.02
C LEU A 111 16.68 -3.43 -1.28
N VAL A 112 17.00 -2.66 -2.32
CA VAL A 112 17.44 -3.21 -3.62
C VAL A 112 18.73 -4.01 -3.47
N THR A 113 19.70 -3.51 -2.68
CA THR A 113 20.93 -4.24 -2.36
C THR A 113 20.65 -5.56 -1.63
N ARG A 114 19.73 -5.58 -0.66
CA ARG A 114 19.35 -6.80 0.06
C ARG A 114 18.69 -7.84 -0.84
N VAL A 115 17.80 -7.41 -1.73
CA VAL A 115 17.10 -8.30 -2.67
C VAL A 115 18.04 -8.81 -3.77
N GLY A 116 19.04 -8.02 -4.16
CA GLY A 116 20.01 -8.39 -5.19
C GLY A 116 19.35 -8.58 -6.55
N THR A 117 19.75 -9.63 -7.27
CA THR A 117 19.22 -9.97 -8.61
C THR A 117 18.04 -10.94 -8.56
N ARG A 118 17.44 -11.19 -7.40
CA ARG A 118 16.29 -12.10 -7.30
C ARG A 118 15.09 -11.53 -8.06
N ASP A 119 14.30 -12.41 -8.69
CA ASP A 119 12.95 -12.07 -9.14
C ASP A 119 12.17 -11.46 -7.97
N VAL A 120 11.50 -10.34 -8.19
CA VAL A 120 10.74 -9.63 -7.15
C VAL A 120 9.64 -8.80 -7.77
N ILE A 121 8.48 -8.79 -7.11
CA ILE A 121 7.39 -7.88 -7.42
C ILE A 121 7.42 -6.76 -6.39
N TYR A 122 7.59 -5.52 -6.86
CA TYR A 122 7.46 -4.33 -6.04
C TYR A 122 6.14 -3.63 -6.33
N VAL A 123 5.36 -3.39 -5.28
CA VAL A 123 4.27 -2.41 -5.30
C VAL A 123 4.83 -1.11 -4.74
N LEU A 124 4.86 -0.06 -5.57
CA LEU A 124 5.52 1.20 -5.22
C LEU A 124 4.49 2.23 -4.73
N GLU A 125 4.65 2.63 -3.47
CA GLU A 125 4.03 3.77 -2.80
C GLU A 125 2.52 3.87 -3.02
N PRO A 126 1.73 3.02 -2.33
CA PRO A 126 0.28 3.16 -2.22
C PRO A 126 -0.19 4.61 -2.07
N ASP A 127 -1.25 4.97 -2.81
CA ASP A 127 -1.88 6.30 -2.87
C ASP A 127 -1.06 7.44 -3.52
N ALA A 128 0.22 7.27 -3.80
CA ALA A 128 1.07 8.38 -4.25
C ALA A 128 0.65 8.97 -5.60
N VAL A 129 0.37 8.13 -6.61
CA VAL A 129 -0.11 8.60 -7.93
C VAL A 129 -1.54 9.13 -7.83
N GLY A 130 -2.37 8.55 -6.95
CA GLY A 130 -3.70 9.06 -6.66
C GLY A 130 -3.64 10.49 -6.16
N LEU A 131 -2.80 10.76 -5.16
CA LEU A 131 -2.61 12.11 -4.63
C LEU A 131 -2.00 13.05 -5.67
N LEU A 132 -1.03 12.60 -6.48
CA LEU A 132 -0.49 13.41 -7.59
C LEU A 132 -1.56 13.80 -8.63
N SER A 133 -2.60 12.98 -8.79
CA SER A 133 -3.65 13.20 -9.79
C SER A 133 -4.65 14.30 -9.42
N ASN A 134 -4.83 14.58 -8.13
CA ASN A 134 -5.91 15.47 -7.68
C ASN A 134 -5.64 16.25 -6.37
N ASN A 135 -4.44 16.15 -5.77
CA ASN A 135 -4.11 16.84 -4.53
C ASN A 135 -2.75 17.56 -4.61
N GLN A 136 -2.76 18.88 -4.36
CA GLN A 136 -1.57 19.73 -4.42
C GLN A 136 -0.49 19.34 -3.39
N CYS A 137 -0.87 18.68 -2.28
CA CYS A 137 0.08 18.28 -1.25
C CYS A 137 1.17 17.35 -1.80
N ALA A 138 0.82 16.44 -2.71
CA ALA A 138 1.79 15.51 -3.30
C ALA A 138 2.84 16.24 -4.16
N GLN A 139 2.44 17.30 -4.87
CA GLN A 139 3.36 18.15 -5.63
C GLN A 139 4.29 18.91 -4.68
N GLN A 140 3.75 19.50 -3.61
CA GLN A 140 4.53 20.24 -2.59
C GLN A 140 5.51 19.34 -1.83
N LYS A 141 5.18 18.06 -1.64
CA LYS A 141 6.04 17.06 -1.01
C LYS A 141 6.96 16.32 -1.99
N GLY A 142 6.94 16.68 -3.27
CA GLY A 142 7.87 16.14 -4.26
C GLY A 142 7.64 14.66 -4.59
N TYR A 143 6.41 14.15 -4.49
CA TYR A 143 6.13 12.73 -4.70
C TYR A 143 6.60 12.24 -6.08
N LEU A 144 6.33 13.00 -7.15
CA LEU A 144 6.76 12.61 -8.50
C LEU A 144 8.28 12.40 -8.58
N ALA A 145 9.07 13.37 -8.09
CA ALA A 145 10.53 13.28 -8.11
C ALA A 145 11.05 12.09 -7.28
N ASN A 146 10.43 11.83 -6.13
CA ASN A 146 10.76 10.68 -5.29
C ASN A 146 10.42 9.34 -5.97
N LEU A 147 9.26 9.24 -6.62
CA LEU A 147 8.88 8.04 -7.39
C LEU A 147 9.83 7.79 -8.57
N GLN A 148 10.24 8.85 -9.27
CA GLN A 148 11.23 8.75 -10.34
C GLN A 148 12.59 8.27 -9.81
N ALA A 149 13.05 8.80 -8.66
CA ALA A 149 14.27 8.36 -8.02
C ALA A 149 14.19 6.88 -7.59
N ALA A 150 13.06 6.45 -7.02
CA ALA A 150 12.81 5.07 -6.64
C ALA A 150 12.91 4.12 -7.85
N LEU A 151 12.22 4.45 -8.95
CA LEU A 151 12.27 3.67 -10.19
C LEU A 151 13.69 3.59 -10.76
N GLY A 152 14.43 4.69 -10.75
CA GLY A 152 15.82 4.72 -11.20
C GLY A 152 16.71 3.79 -10.38
N VAL A 153 16.62 3.84 -9.05
CA VAL A 153 17.39 2.97 -8.14
C VAL A 153 17.04 1.50 -8.34
N ILE A 154 15.75 1.15 -8.38
CA ILE A 154 15.31 -0.24 -8.57
C ILE A 154 15.76 -0.76 -9.93
N SER A 155 15.62 0.05 -10.98
CA SER A 155 15.99 -0.34 -12.35
C SER A 155 17.49 -0.57 -12.50
N ALA A 156 18.32 0.25 -11.84
CA ALA A 156 19.77 0.11 -11.86
C ALA A 156 20.25 -1.08 -11.01
N GLY A 157 19.62 -1.32 -9.85
CA GLY A 157 20.13 -2.29 -8.88
C GLY A 157 19.56 -3.70 -8.99
N ASN A 158 18.36 -3.90 -9.55
CA ASN A 158 17.79 -5.23 -9.75
C ASN A 158 17.19 -5.40 -11.18
N PRO A 159 17.88 -6.14 -12.08
CA PRO A 159 17.41 -6.40 -13.45
C PRO A 159 16.11 -7.20 -13.54
N ASN A 160 15.80 -8.00 -12.51
CA ASN A 160 14.68 -8.94 -12.48
C ASN A 160 13.46 -8.41 -11.70
N ALA A 161 13.53 -7.17 -11.20
CA ALA A 161 12.42 -6.53 -10.52
C ALA A 161 11.28 -6.15 -11.49
N LYS A 162 10.06 -6.54 -11.14
CA LYS A 162 8.82 -6.04 -11.75
C LYS A 162 8.21 -5.00 -10.82
N VAL A 163 8.17 -3.75 -11.28
CA VAL A 163 7.64 -2.63 -10.49
C VAL A 163 6.25 -2.25 -10.97
N TYR A 164 5.31 -2.17 -10.04
CA TYR A 164 3.94 -1.72 -10.25
C TYR A 164 3.67 -0.53 -9.32
N VAL A 165 3.51 0.67 -9.88
CA VAL A 165 3.19 1.86 -9.08
C VAL A 165 1.71 1.88 -8.74
N ASP A 166 1.36 2.17 -7.49
CA ASP A 166 -0.05 2.23 -7.08
C ASP A 166 -0.73 3.49 -7.62
N VAL A 167 -1.92 3.33 -8.17
CA VAL A 167 -2.71 4.45 -8.74
C VAL A 167 -3.87 4.90 -7.87
N ALA A 168 -4.13 4.29 -6.72
CA ALA A 168 -5.33 4.49 -5.91
C ALA A 168 -6.67 4.25 -6.64
N GLY A 169 -7.65 3.65 -5.98
CA GLY A 169 -8.98 3.41 -6.57
C GLY A 169 -9.80 4.68 -6.84
N TRP A 170 -9.38 5.82 -6.32
CA TRP A 170 -10.08 7.11 -6.32
C TRP A 170 -9.40 8.19 -7.18
N ALA A 171 -8.31 7.86 -7.87
CA ALA A 171 -7.54 8.82 -8.65
C ALA A 171 -8.34 9.45 -9.80
N LYS A 172 -7.98 10.70 -10.15
CA LYS A 172 -8.43 11.32 -11.38
C LYS A 172 -7.67 10.69 -12.56
N GLN A 173 -8.34 9.79 -13.27
CA GLN A 173 -7.70 8.87 -14.20
C GLN A 173 -6.81 9.55 -15.26
N ASP A 174 -7.29 10.61 -15.93
CA ASP A 174 -6.50 11.31 -16.95
C ASP A 174 -5.21 11.95 -16.38
N GLU A 175 -5.27 12.52 -15.17
CA GLU A 175 -4.10 13.15 -14.54
C GLU A 175 -3.12 12.08 -14.03
N ALA A 176 -3.63 11.00 -13.45
CA ALA A 176 -2.81 9.84 -13.08
C ALA A 176 -2.10 9.25 -14.31
N ALA A 177 -2.77 9.16 -15.47
CA ALA A 177 -2.15 8.68 -16.70
C ALA A 177 -0.98 9.59 -17.17
N LYS A 178 -1.08 10.92 -16.99
CA LYS A 178 0.04 11.84 -17.26
C LYS A 178 1.23 11.57 -16.33
N VAL A 179 0.97 11.35 -15.04
CA VAL A 179 1.99 10.98 -14.05
C VAL A 179 2.68 9.67 -14.45
N LEU A 180 1.91 8.64 -14.82
CA LEU A 180 2.46 7.35 -15.27
C LEU A 180 3.38 7.53 -16.50
N ASN A 181 2.98 8.35 -17.47
CA ASN A 181 3.82 8.65 -18.64
C ASN A 181 5.13 9.35 -18.25
N GLN A 182 5.14 10.20 -17.21
CA GLN A 182 6.36 10.82 -16.66
C GLN A 182 7.23 9.82 -15.87
N LEU A 183 6.64 8.80 -15.25
CA LEU A 183 7.38 7.78 -14.51
C LEU A 183 8.10 6.78 -15.45
N LYS A 184 7.51 6.48 -16.61
CA LYS A 184 8.11 5.56 -17.60
C LYS A 184 9.48 6.01 -18.12
N SER A 185 9.79 7.30 -18.07
CA SER A 185 11.11 7.81 -18.48
C SER A 185 12.18 7.67 -17.40
N ALA A 186 11.81 7.35 -16.17
CA ALA A 186 12.74 7.27 -15.03
C ALA A 186 13.29 5.86 -14.79
N GLY A 187 12.70 4.82 -15.39
CA GLY A 187 13.15 3.45 -15.22
C GLY A 187 12.15 2.41 -15.75
N ARG A 188 12.45 1.13 -15.53
CA ARG A 188 11.55 0.02 -15.85
C ARG A 188 10.31 0.09 -14.96
N LEU A 189 9.16 0.24 -15.60
CA LEU A 189 7.84 0.19 -14.97
C LEU A 189 7.02 -0.89 -15.68
N ALA A 190 6.73 -1.99 -14.98
CA ALA A 190 5.98 -3.11 -15.54
C ALA A 190 4.49 -2.77 -15.65
N GLY A 191 3.97 -1.99 -14.71
CA GLY A 191 2.56 -1.71 -14.67
C GLY A 191 2.12 -0.82 -13.52
N ILE A 192 0.85 -0.99 -13.17
CA ILE A 192 0.20 -0.33 -12.06
C ILE A 192 -0.37 -1.33 -11.07
N THR A 193 -0.46 -0.92 -9.81
CA THR A 193 -1.26 -1.61 -8.80
C THR A 193 -2.57 -0.86 -8.62
N ILE A 194 -3.68 -1.58 -8.58
CA ILE A 194 -5.01 -1.03 -8.34
C ILE A 194 -5.62 -1.75 -7.15
N ASN A 195 -6.46 -1.03 -6.39
CA ASN A 195 -7.29 -1.55 -5.30
C ASN A 195 -6.58 -1.78 -3.96
N THR A 196 -5.35 -1.30 -3.77
CA THR A 196 -4.61 -1.48 -2.51
C THR A 196 -5.48 -1.08 -1.32
N SER A 197 -5.73 -2.04 -0.42
CA SER A 197 -6.59 -1.87 0.76
C SER A 197 -8.05 -1.47 0.47
N ASN A 198 -8.56 -1.66 -0.74
CA ASN A 198 -9.92 -1.27 -1.13
C ASN A 198 -10.76 -2.48 -1.59
N TYR A 199 -11.99 -2.22 -2.03
CA TYR A 199 -13.02 -3.23 -2.25
C TYR A 199 -13.66 -3.10 -3.63
N LYS A 200 -12.95 -2.61 -4.65
CA LYS A 200 -13.52 -2.56 -6.01
C LYS A 200 -13.62 -3.97 -6.60
N THR A 201 -14.75 -4.27 -7.22
CA THR A 201 -14.98 -5.56 -7.89
C THR A 201 -13.99 -5.80 -9.03
N ASN A 202 -13.69 -7.06 -9.36
CA ASN A 202 -12.79 -7.39 -10.48
C ASN A 202 -13.24 -6.77 -11.83
N ALA A 203 -14.55 -6.58 -12.04
CA ALA A 203 -15.05 -5.91 -13.24
C ALA A 203 -14.66 -4.42 -13.29
N GLN A 204 -14.79 -3.71 -12.16
CA GLN A 204 -14.31 -2.34 -12.04
C GLN A 204 -12.79 -2.27 -12.23
N LEU A 205 -12.04 -3.18 -11.61
CA LEU A 205 -10.59 -3.24 -11.73
C LEU A 205 -10.13 -3.49 -13.16
N MET A 206 -10.79 -4.39 -13.89
CA MET A 206 -10.48 -4.65 -15.29
C MET A 206 -10.73 -3.42 -16.17
N SER A 207 -11.85 -2.70 -15.95
CA SER A 207 -12.14 -1.46 -16.67
C SER A 207 -11.07 -0.39 -16.41
N THR A 208 -10.69 -0.19 -15.14
CA THR A 208 -9.62 0.73 -14.75
C THR A 208 -8.28 0.32 -15.37
N CYS A 209 -7.97 -0.97 -15.37
CA CYS A 209 -6.74 -1.51 -15.95
C CYS A 209 -6.66 -1.27 -17.47
N GLN A 210 -7.74 -1.57 -18.20
CA GLN A 210 -7.81 -1.32 -19.64
C GLN A 210 -7.62 0.16 -19.97
N TYR A 211 -8.24 1.05 -19.19
CA TYR A 211 -8.07 2.48 -19.36
C TYR A 211 -6.60 2.89 -19.22
N TYR A 212 -5.93 2.52 -18.13
CA TYR A 212 -4.55 2.94 -17.89
C TYR A 212 -3.57 2.28 -18.86
N SER A 213 -3.80 1.02 -19.23
CA SER A 213 -2.99 0.36 -20.25
C SER A 213 -3.03 1.12 -21.57
N ASN A 214 -4.23 1.51 -22.01
CA ASN A 214 -4.40 2.31 -23.24
C ASN A 214 -3.76 3.70 -23.12
N ALA A 215 -3.95 4.39 -21.98
CA ALA A 215 -3.51 5.77 -21.79
C ALA A 215 -1.99 5.91 -21.47
N ALA A 216 -1.37 4.87 -20.94
CA ALA A 216 0.03 4.86 -20.52
C ALA A 216 0.90 3.87 -21.33
N GLY A 217 0.45 3.52 -22.55
CA GLY A 217 1.25 2.78 -23.53
C GLY A 217 1.58 1.35 -23.12
N GLY A 218 0.54 0.57 -22.84
CA GLY A 218 0.61 -0.88 -22.64
C GLY A 218 1.04 -1.33 -21.26
N LEU A 219 0.92 -0.49 -20.22
CA LEU A 219 1.20 -0.92 -18.85
C LEU A 219 0.26 -2.07 -18.45
N HIS A 220 0.81 -3.07 -17.77
CA HIS A 220 0.05 -4.18 -17.19
C HIS A 220 -0.52 -3.79 -15.82
N CYS A 221 -1.31 -4.66 -15.22
CA CYS A 221 -1.90 -4.40 -13.91
C CYS A 221 -1.67 -5.52 -12.91
N VAL A 222 -1.65 -5.12 -11.65
CA VAL A 222 -1.78 -5.97 -10.47
C VAL A 222 -3.00 -5.53 -9.68
N PHE A 223 -3.80 -6.49 -9.24
CA PHE A 223 -4.99 -6.22 -8.42
C PHE A 223 -4.74 -6.65 -6.98
N ASP A 224 -4.99 -5.75 -6.03
CA ASP A 224 -5.22 -6.18 -4.65
C ASP A 224 -6.61 -6.84 -4.56
N THR A 225 -6.60 -8.14 -4.32
CA THR A 225 -7.80 -8.98 -4.20
C THR A 225 -8.03 -9.44 -2.77
N SER A 226 -7.30 -8.89 -1.80
CA SER A 226 -7.38 -9.27 -0.38
C SER A 226 -8.82 -9.28 0.16
N ARG A 227 -9.68 -8.36 -0.30
CA ARG A 227 -11.03 -8.16 0.25
C ARG A 227 -12.11 -7.85 -0.78
N ASN A 228 -11.91 -8.14 -2.07
CA ASN A 228 -12.74 -7.55 -3.12
C ASN A 228 -13.80 -8.47 -3.76
N HIS A 229 -14.04 -9.67 -3.22
CA HIS A 229 -14.87 -10.72 -3.87
C HIS A 229 -16.27 -10.24 -4.29
N ARG A 230 -16.93 -9.50 -3.39
CA ARG A 230 -18.27 -8.93 -3.61
C ARG A 230 -18.26 -7.42 -3.85
N GLY A 231 -17.08 -6.83 -3.71
CA GLY A 231 -16.87 -5.41 -3.52
C GLY A 231 -17.60 -4.80 -2.33
N SER A 232 -17.54 -3.48 -2.19
CA SER A 232 -18.27 -2.74 -1.14
C SER A 232 -19.48 -2.00 -1.69
N ILE A 233 -20.45 -1.75 -0.82
CA ILE A 233 -21.63 -0.95 -1.16
C ILE A 233 -21.25 0.54 -1.11
N ASN A 234 -21.66 1.30 -2.13
CA ASN A 234 -21.44 2.75 -2.23
C ASN A 234 -19.97 3.17 -2.04
N ASP A 235 -19.03 2.34 -2.49
CA ASP A 235 -17.59 2.58 -2.38
C ASP A 235 -17.10 2.79 -0.93
N GLU A 236 -17.74 2.15 0.05
CA GLU A 236 -17.23 2.13 1.42
C GLU A 236 -15.83 1.53 1.44
N TRP A 237 -14.88 2.23 2.05
CA TRP A 237 -13.48 1.83 2.15
C TRP A 237 -13.06 1.44 3.57
N CYS A 238 -13.88 1.74 4.58
CA CYS A 238 -13.53 1.50 5.98
C CYS A 238 -14.33 0.29 6.48
N ASN A 239 -13.67 -0.86 6.66
CA ASN A 239 -14.26 -2.09 7.20
C ASN A 239 -15.62 -2.46 6.57
N SER A 240 -15.70 -2.50 5.23
CA SER A 240 -16.94 -2.84 4.52
C SER A 240 -17.48 -4.22 4.94
N GLY A 241 -18.71 -4.26 5.41
CA GLY A 241 -19.40 -5.47 5.86
C GLY A 241 -19.92 -6.33 4.72
N SER A 242 -20.25 -5.73 3.58
CA SER A 242 -20.70 -6.43 2.36
C SER A 242 -19.57 -7.12 1.58
N ALA A 243 -18.34 -6.65 1.76
CA ALA A 243 -17.14 -7.18 1.12
C ALA A 243 -16.83 -8.63 1.50
N GLY A 244 -15.91 -9.25 0.75
CA GLY A 244 -15.48 -10.64 0.95
C GLY A 244 -14.04 -10.87 0.51
N ILE A 245 -13.30 -11.77 1.16
CA ILE A 245 -11.92 -12.13 0.75
C ILE A 245 -11.94 -12.59 -0.69
N GLY A 246 -11.15 -11.95 -1.56
CA GLY A 246 -11.13 -12.23 -3.00
C GLY A 246 -10.30 -13.45 -3.38
N ALA A 247 -10.01 -13.55 -4.68
CA ALA A 247 -9.25 -14.66 -5.24
C ALA A 247 -7.84 -14.74 -4.61
N PRO A 248 -7.25 -15.94 -4.47
CA PRO A 248 -5.92 -16.06 -3.89
C PRO A 248 -4.84 -15.39 -4.76
N PRO A 249 -3.70 -14.99 -4.16
CA PRO A 249 -2.57 -14.42 -4.87
C PRO A 249 -1.97 -15.41 -5.87
N GLY A 250 -1.61 -14.91 -7.05
CA GLY A 250 -1.02 -15.71 -8.10
C GLY A 250 -1.04 -15.02 -9.46
N PRO A 251 -0.36 -15.61 -10.46
CA PRO A 251 -0.43 -15.11 -11.84
C PRO A 251 -1.85 -15.26 -12.39
N VAL A 252 -2.29 -14.29 -13.20
CA VAL A 252 -3.62 -14.30 -13.82
C VAL A 252 -3.51 -14.53 -15.32
N GLY A 253 -2.93 -13.58 -16.06
CA GLY A 253 -2.73 -13.64 -17.51
C GLY A 253 -3.44 -12.51 -18.26
N GLY A 254 -3.05 -12.33 -19.53
CA GLY A 254 -3.54 -11.22 -20.35
C GLY A 254 -2.96 -9.89 -19.87
N LEU A 255 -3.83 -8.89 -19.65
CA LEU A 255 -3.43 -7.56 -19.19
C LEU A 255 -3.13 -7.49 -17.68
N VAL A 256 -3.63 -8.46 -16.91
CA VAL A 256 -3.43 -8.55 -15.47
C VAL A 256 -2.34 -9.58 -15.20
N ASP A 257 -1.22 -9.14 -14.66
CA ASP A 257 -0.12 -10.04 -14.36
C ASP A 257 -0.41 -10.86 -13.11
N TYR A 258 -0.89 -10.21 -12.04
CA TYR A 258 -1.08 -10.86 -10.74
C TYR A 258 -2.33 -10.37 -10.01
N ASN A 259 -2.98 -11.30 -9.33
CA ASN A 259 -3.71 -11.00 -8.11
C ASN A 259 -2.72 -11.05 -6.96
N LEU A 260 -2.74 -10.05 -6.08
CA LEU A 260 -1.98 -10.04 -4.83
C LEU A 260 -2.91 -9.76 -3.66
N TRP A 261 -2.53 -10.18 -2.46
CA TRP A 261 -3.11 -9.67 -1.22
C TRP A 261 -2.13 -8.68 -0.64
N LEU A 262 -2.45 -7.39 -0.73
CA LEU A 262 -1.58 -6.31 -0.24
C LEU A 262 -2.01 -5.88 1.16
N LYS A 263 -3.30 -5.60 1.35
CA LYS A 263 -3.88 -5.54 2.70
C LYS A 263 -3.99 -6.94 3.27
N VAL A 264 -3.69 -7.10 4.56
CA VAL A 264 -3.91 -8.36 5.28
C VAL A 264 -5.43 -8.57 5.47
N PRO A 265 -6.03 -9.62 4.89
CA PRO A 265 -7.44 -9.94 5.14
C PRO A 265 -7.72 -10.12 6.64
N GLY A 266 -8.65 -9.33 7.18
CA GLY A 266 -9.04 -9.37 8.59
C GLY A 266 -8.42 -8.30 9.48
N GLU A 267 -7.40 -7.56 9.02
CA GLU A 267 -6.96 -6.37 9.74
C GLU A 267 -7.89 -5.18 9.49
N SER A 268 -8.21 -4.45 10.55
CA SER A 268 -9.06 -3.26 10.54
C SER A 268 -8.46 -2.13 9.69
N ASP A 269 -9.32 -1.35 9.06
CA ASP A 269 -8.99 -0.06 8.43
C ASP A 269 -9.01 1.10 9.44
N GLY A 270 -9.47 0.85 10.67
CA GLY A 270 -9.66 1.84 11.72
C GLY A 270 -10.99 1.62 12.46
N THR A 271 -11.32 2.53 13.37
CA THR A 271 -12.56 2.37 14.16
C THR A 271 -13.84 2.48 13.32
N CYS A 272 -13.81 3.23 12.20
CA CYS A 272 -14.89 3.36 11.21
C CYS A 272 -16.28 3.76 11.77
N ASN A 273 -16.33 4.38 12.95
CA ASN A 273 -17.58 4.58 13.70
C ASN A 273 -18.57 5.53 13.00
N GLY A 274 -19.75 4.99 12.63
CA GLY A 274 -20.86 5.77 12.08
C GLY A 274 -20.58 6.35 10.69
N ARG A 275 -19.67 5.73 9.93
CA ARG A 275 -19.24 6.20 8.61
C ARG A 275 -20.29 5.96 7.52
N SER A 276 -20.81 4.74 7.42
CA SER A 276 -21.91 4.37 6.54
C SER A 276 -22.64 3.14 7.09
N PRO A 277 -23.82 2.76 6.55
CA PRO A 277 -24.48 1.51 6.91
C PRO A 277 -23.68 0.24 6.56
N ASP A 278 -22.73 0.34 5.62
CA ASP A 278 -21.86 -0.78 5.23
C ASP A 278 -20.57 -0.83 6.05
N ALA A 279 -20.19 0.26 6.74
CA ALA A 279 -18.99 0.30 7.57
C ALA A 279 -19.21 -0.41 8.92
N LEU A 280 -18.42 -1.44 9.17
CA LEU A 280 -18.40 -2.11 10.47
C LEU A 280 -17.49 -1.33 11.44
N SER A 281 -18.02 -1.02 12.63
CA SER A 281 -17.20 -0.49 13.73
C SER A 281 -16.14 -1.50 14.15
N GLY A 282 -14.87 -1.13 13.97
CA GLY A 282 -13.72 -2.00 14.19
C GLY A 282 -12.79 -1.53 15.31
N PRO A 283 -11.73 -2.31 15.60
CA PRO A 283 -10.61 -1.85 16.41
C PRO A 283 -9.73 -0.85 15.63
N ASN A 284 -8.62 -0.42 16.23
CA ASN A 284 -7.68 0.51 15.59
C ASN A 284 -7.13 -0.08 14.28
N ALA A 285 -6.66 0.79 13.38
CA ALA A 285 -6.12 0.35 12.10
C ALA A 285 -4.96 -0.64 12.28
N GLY A 286 -4.98 -1.74 11.51
CA GLY A 286 -3.98 -2.81 11.60
C GLY A 286 -4.23 -3.86 12.69
N ASP A 287 -5.18 -3.64 13.61
CA ASP A 287 -5.60 -4.68 14.55
C ASP A 287 -6.42 -5.77 13.86
N PHE A 288 -6.28 -7.02 14.32
CA PHE A 288 -7.13 -8.09 13.84
C PHE A 288 -8.59 -7.86 14.28
N PHE A 289 -9.48 -7.74 13.31
CA PHE A 289 -10.89 -7.47 13.53
C PHE A 289 -11.71 -8.75 13.36
N VAL A 290 -12.00 -9.45 14.46
CA VAL A 290 -12.73 -10.73 14.45
C VAL A 290 -14.07 -10.65 13.70
N GLY A 291 -14.87 -9.62 13.97
CA GLY A 291 -16.16 -9.40 13.30
C GLY A 291 -16.01 -9.13 11.80
N GLY A 292 -15.10 -8.21 11.44
CA GLY A 292 -14.80 -7.91 10.04
C GLY A 292 -14.25 -9.12 9.28
N PHE A 293 -13.31 -9.86 9.86
CA PHE A 293 -12.76 -11.09 9.29
C PHE A 293 -13.85 -12.16 9.07
N THR A 294 -14.72 -12.35 10.05
CA THR A 294 -15.85 -13.29 9.94
C THR A 294 -16.76 -12.91 8.77
N SER A 295 -17.07 -11.62 8.61
CA SER A 295 -17.85 -11.13 7.47
C SER A 295 -17.13 -11.39 6.15
N LEU A 296 -15.87 -10.97 6.05
CA LEU A 296 -15.05 -11.13 4.85
C LEU A 296 -14.91 -12.59 4.42
N TRP A 297 -14.67 -13.50 5.36
CA TRP A 297 -14.59 -14.94 5.08
C TRP A 297 -15.92 -15.50 4.59
N ASN A 298 -17.01 -15.24 5.33
CA ASN A 298 -18.34 -15.80 5.02
C ASN A 298 -18.90 -15.29 3.68
N ASN A 299 -18.42 -14.12 3.25
CA ASN A 299 -18.75 -13.52 1.96
C ASN A 299 -17.73 -13.80 0.87
N GLY A 300 -16.61 -14.46 1.18
CA GLY A 300 -15.42 -14.54 0.35
C GLY A 300 -15.38 -15.70 -0.63
N TYR A 301 -14.36 -15.66 -1.48
CA TYR A 301 -14.02 -16.62 -2.52
C TYR A 301 -14.01 -18.07 -2.02
N PHE A 302 -13.38 -18.33 -0.87
CA PHE A 302 -13.26 -19.68 -0.32
C PHE A 302 -14.63 -20.31 0.01
N VAL A 303 -15.56 -19.52 0.55
CA VAL A 303 -16.90 -20.01 0.85
C VAL A 303 -17.74 -20.09 -0.43
N ASP A 304 -17.69 -19.06 -1.28
CA ASP A 304 -18.55 -18.95 -2.47
C ASP A 304 -18.11 -19.84 -3.64
N LYS A 305 -16.79 -19.98 -3.87
CA LYS A 305 -16.20 -20.68 -5.02
C LYS A 305 -15.63 -22.04 -4.67
N GLU A 306 -15.06 -22.19 -3.47
CA GLU A 306 -14.48 -23.47 -3.03
C GLU A 306 -15.40 -24.27 -2.09
N GLY A 307 -16.54 -23.69 -1.68
CA GLY A 307 -17.51 -24.38 -0.83
C GLY A 307 -17.02 -24.63 0.60
N LEU A 308 -16.02 -23.89 1.06
CA LEU A 308 -15.50 -24.05 2.42
C LEU A 308 -16.51 -23.59 3.48
N PRO A 309 -16.42 -24.12 4.71
CA PRO A 309 -17.39 -23.82 5.77
C PRO A 309 -17.40 -22.33 6.14
N LYS A 310 -18.59 -21.79 6.43
CA LYS A 310 -18.71 -20.48 7.07
C LYS A 310 -18.25 -20.55 8.52
N ILE A 311 -17.58 -19.50 8.99
CA ILE A 311 -17.31 -19.30 10.41
C ILE A 311 -18.65 -19.14 11.13
N GLY A 312 -18.89 -19.96 12.16
CA GLY A 312 -20.15 -20.00 12.90
C GLY A 312 -21.28 -20.79 12.22
N GLY A 313 -21.08 -21.33 11.02
CA GLY A 313 -22.04 -22.21 10.34
C GLY A 313 -21.85 -23.66 10.78
N GLY A 314 -22.75 -24.20 11.60
CA GLY A 314 -22.70 -25.61 12.00
C GLY A 314 -22.90 -26.54 10.80
N GLY A 315 -21.87 -27.25 10.36
CA GLY A 315 -22.03 -28.35 9.41
C GLY A 315 -20.91 -28.63 8.41
N GLY A 316 -19.85 -27.82 8.33
CA GLY A 316 -18.75 -28.07 7.40
C GLY A 316 -17.49 -28.61 8.10
N SER A 317 -16.95 -29.73 7.62
CA SER A 317 -15.62 -30.18 8.02
C SER A 317 -14.56 -29.34 7.32
N TRP A 318 -13.72 -28.66 8.08
CA TRP A 318 -12.53 -28.01 7.54
C TRP A 318 -11.60 -29.06 6.89
N PRO A 319 -10.93 -28.74 5.77
CA PRO A 319 -9.91 -29.61 5.23
C PRO A 319 -8.88 -29.92 6.33
N SER A 320 -8.67 -31.19 6.65
CA SER A 320 -7.77 -31.54 7.75
C SER A 320 -6.35 -31.11 7.40
N THR A 321 -5.67 -30.42 8.30
CA THR A 321 -4.23 -30.21 8.26
C THR A 321 -3.52 -31.49 8.72
N SER A 322 -3.50 -32.53 7.88
CA SER A 322 -2.47 -33.56 8.00
C SER A 322 -1.38 -33.24 6.99
N PRO A 323 -0.11 -33.09 7.40
CA PRO A 323 0.98 -33.21 6.45
C PRO A 323 0.91 -34.63 5.90
N SER A 324 0.58 -34.79 4.62
CA SER A 324 0.79 -36.07 3.93
C SER A 324 2.29 -36.32 3.87
N VAL A 325 2.82 -36.99 4.91
CA VAL A 325 4.02 -37.79 4.76
C VAL A 325 3.60 -38.93 3.83
N THR A 326 3.82 -38.74 2.53
CA THR A 326 3.79 -39.86 1.61
C THR A 326 4.92 -40.78 2.06
N PRO A 327 4.65 -42.03 2.50
CA PRO A 327 5.73 -42.96 2.77
C PRO A 327 6.48 -43.14 1.46
N ALA A 328 7.78 -42.84 1.45
CA ALA A 328 8.64 -43.14 0.32
C ALA A 328 8.43 -44.62 -0.04
N ALA A 329 8.01 -44.86 -1.28
CA ALA A 329 7.92 -46.20 -1.82
C ALA A 329 9.27 -46.89 -1.58
N SER A 330 9.25 -47.97 -0.80
CA SER A 330 10.42 -48.79 -0.52
C SER A 330 10.86 -49.44 -1.83
N THR A 331 11.87 -48.88 -2.49
CA THR A 331 12.56 -49.55 -3.58
C THR A 331 13.47 -50.61 -2.97
N THR A 332 13.00 -51.85 -3.00
CA THR A 332 13.82 -53.04 -2.74
C THR A 332 14.94 -53.09 -3.78
N SER A 333 16.17 -52.79 -3.37
CA SER A 333 17.35 -52.96 -4.19
C SER A 333 17.87 -54.41 -4.05
N THR A 334 17.84 -55.13 -5.17
CA THR A 334 18.50 -56.42 -5.36
C THR A 334 20.02 -56.24 -5.30
N PRO A 335 20.79 -57.14 -4.64
CA PRO A 335 22.22 -56.94 -4.44
C PRO A 335 23.02 -57.36 -5.67
N SER A 336 23.74 -56.42 -6.28
CA SER A 336 24.79 -56.72 -7.26
C SER A 336 26.14 -56.71 -6.58
N THR A 337 26.73 -57.89 -6.46
CA THR A 337 28.12 -58.14 -6.07
C THR A 337 29.09 -57.42 -6.99
N THR A 338 30.00 -56.60 -6.45
CA THR A 338 31.26 -56.29 -7.14
C THR A 338 32.42 -56.22 -6.14
N THR A 339 33.46 -56.96 -6.53
CA THR A 339 34.74 -57.29 -5.92
C THR A 339 35.58 -56.09 -5.45
N ALA A 340 36.28 -56.28 -4.33
CA ALA A 340 37.25 -55.37 -3.74
C ALA A 340 38.66 -55.50 -4.34
N ALA A 341 39.40 -54.38 -4.42
CA ALA A 341 40.85 -54.21 -4.13
C ALA A 341 41.42 -52.92 -4.81
N PRO A 342 42.57 -52.37 -4.36
CA PRO A 342 43.00 -52.16 -2.98
C PRO A 342 43.46 -50.71 -2.71
N ALA A 343 43.60 -50.39 -1.41
CA ALA A 343 44.09 -49.14 -0.87
C ALA A 343 45.59 -48.91 -1.13
N THR A 344 45.97 -47.64 -1.34
CA THR A 344 47.33 -47.14 -1.13
C THR A 344 47.34 -46.16 0.02
N THR A 345 48.03 -46.57 1.08
CA THR A 345 48.40 -45.85 2.29
C THR A 345 49.62 -44.96 2.05
N THR A 346 49.51 -43.65 2.30
CA THR A 346 50.64 -42.84 2.78
C THR A 346 50.15 -41.59 3.51
N ALA A 347 50.37 -41.54 4.83
CA ALA A 347 50.55 -40.32 5.62
C ALA A 347 52.08 -40.13 5.80
N PRO A 348 52.66 -38.90 5.93
CA PRO A 348 52.52 -38.03 7.13
C PRO A 348 52.85 -36.52 6.83
N PRO A 349 53.26 -35.64 7.78
CA PRO A 349 52.96 -35.50 9.21
C PRO A 349 52.31 -34.15 9.58
N THR A 350 51.79 -34.11 10.82
CA THR A 350 51.30 -32.97 11.57
C THR A 350 52.40 -31.94 11.85
N ILE A 351 52.12 -30.65 11.58
CA ILE A 351 52.90 -29.52 12.13
C ILE A 351 51.95 -28.65 12.95
N THR A 352 52.23 -28.60 14.24
CA THR A 352 51.62 -27.72 15.24
C THR A 352 52.33 -26.36 15.16
N THR A 353 51.59 -25.30 14.86
CA THR A 353 52.05 -23.93 15.10
C THR A 353 50.94 -23.11 15.72
N ALA A 354 51.11 -22.77 16.99
CA ALA A 354 50.29 -21.82 17.72
C ALA A 354 50.53 -20.40 17.19
N ALA A 355 49.45 -19.64 16.98
CA ALA A 355 49.52 -18.24 16.61
C ALA A 355 49.86 -17.38 17.84
N PRO A 356 50.72 -16.35 17.72
CA PRO A 356 51.06 -15.47 18.82
C PRO A 356 49.96 -14.42 19.07
N THR A 357 49.63 -14.25 20.35
CA THR A 357 48.90 -13.11 20.90
C THR A 357 49.82 -11.89 20.92
N THR A 358 49.44 -10.83 20.22
CA THR A 358 50.06 -9.51 20.36
C THR A 358 49.02 -8.54 20.91
N THR A 359 49.21 -8.19 22.18
CA THR A 359 48.55 -7.08 22.86
C THR A 359 49.25 -5.79 22.43
N THR A 360 48.51 -4.85 21.84
CA THR A 360 48.97 -3.47 21.67
C THR A 360 47.87 -2.55 22.19
N GLU A 361 48.19 -1.87 23.28
CA GLU A 361 47.46 -0.79 23.92
C GLU A 361 47.78 0.55 23.22
N VAL A 362 46.99 1.60 23.54
CA VAL A 362 47.26 3.07 23.36
C VAL A 362 46.59 3.74 22.13
N PRO A 363 46.00 4.96 22.23
CA PRO A 363 45.18 5.57 23.30
C PRO A 363 43.90 6.30 22.77
N ALA A 364 43.09 6.80 23.71
CA ALA A 364 41.96 7.68 23.47
C ALA A 364 42.38 9.07 22.95
N THR A 365 41.66 9.59 21.95
CA THR A 365 41.76 10.98 21.50
C THR A 365 40.44 11.69 21.76
N THR A 366 40.44 12.52 22.80
CA THR A 366 39.50 13.63 23.01
C THR A 366 39.81 14.76 22.04
N THR A 367 38.81 15.22 21.29
CA THR A 367 38.89 16.51 20.59
C THR A 367 37.65 17.33 20.96
N ALA A 368 37.87 18.28 21.85
CA ALA A 368 36.95 19.37 22.13
C ALA A 368 36.98 20.37 20.95
N PHE A 369 35.81 20.84 20.54
CA PHE A 369 35.68 21.97 19.62
C PHE A 369 35.65 23.27 20.41
N PRO A 370 36.43 24.30 20.03
CA PRO A 370 36.30 25.63 20.60
C PRO A 370 35.13 26.39 19.95
N SER A 371 34.37 27.07 20.81
CA SER A 371 33.43 28.13 20.47
C SER A 371 34.17 29.37 19.99
N ASP A 372 33.75 29.95 18.87
CA ASP A 372 33.96 31.38 18.59
C ASP A 372 32.75 31.96 17.85
N VAL A 373 32.22 33.02 18.44
CA VAL A 373 31.11 33.86 17.97
C VAL A 373 31.70 35.05 17.20
N PRO A 374 31.04 35.51 16.14
CA PRO A 374 30.88 36.95 15.99
C PRO A 374 29.43 37.37 15.75
N THR A 375 29.03 38.37 16.55
CA THR A 375 27.79 39.15 16.50
C THR A 375 27.94 40.31 15.52
N THR A 376 26.99 40.51 14.60
CA THR A 376 26.44 41.78 14.02
C THR A 376 25.75 41.41 12.69
N ALA A 377 24.66 42.02 12.19
CA ALA A 377 23.74 43.07 12.62
C ALA A 377 22.41 42.85 11.85
N ALA A 378 21.32 43.38 12.38
CA ALA A 378 19.98 43.33 11.79
C ALA A 378 19.87 44.10 10.45
N PRO A 379 18.94 43.71 9.56
CA PRO A 379 18.40 44.62 8.56
C PRO A 379 16.99 45.10 8.93
N THR A 380 16.83 46.40 8.73
CA THR A 380 15.67 47.26 8.89
C THR A 380 14.50 46.88 7.97
N THR A 381 13.30 46.98 8.53
CA THR A 381 12.01 46.95 7.83
C THR A 381 11.74 48.27 7.09
N SER A 382 11.29 48.19 5.84
CA SER A 382 10.58 49.29 5.15
C SER A 382 9.56 48.69 4.16
N PRO A 383 8.37 49.30 3.97
CA PRO A 383 7.19 48.60 3.47
C PRO A 383 7.09 48.60 1.93
N TYR A 384 6.63 47.47 1.38
CA TYR A 384 6.29 47.32 -0.03
C TYR A 384 4.85 47.81 -0.27
N VAL A 385 4.72 48.69 -1.26
CA VAL A 385 3.50 49.37 -1.71
C VAL A 385 2.76 48.47 -2.70
N ALA A 386 1.43 48.49 -2.62
CA ALA A 386 0.51 47.78 -3.49
C ALA A 386 0.49 48.38 -4.90
N ASP A 387 0.71 47.56 -5.92
CA ASP A 387 0.51 47.92 -7.32
C ASP A 387 -0.94 47.66 -7.75
N THR A 388 -1.58 48.73 -8.22
CA THR A 388 -2.85 48.76 -8.97
C THR A 388 -2.61 48.43 -10.45
N PRO A 389 -3.51 47.71 -11.14
CA PRO A 389 -3.38 47.51 -12.58
C PRO A 389 -3.91 48.72 -13.36
N SER A 390 -3.08 49.21 -14.29
CA SER A 390 -3.38 50.25 -15.25
C SER A 390 -4.16 49.71 -16.46
N SER A 391 -5.12 50.50 -16.88
CA SER A 391 -5.92 50.45 -18.10
C SER A 391 -5.08 50.41 -19.38
N TYR A 392 -5.51 49.59 -20.35
CA TYR A 392 -5.19 49.82 -21.76
C TYR A 392 -6.46 49.93 -22.59
N GLU A 393 -6.35 50.87 -23.50
CA GLU A 393 -7.37 51.49 -24.31
C GLU A 393 -7.57 50.73 -25.62
N THR A 394 -8.80 50.86 -26.10
CA THR A 394 -9.42 50.43 -27.34
C THR A 394 -8.59 50.67 -28.60
N LEU A 395 -8.59 49.70 -29.53
CA LEU A 395 -8.43 49.97 -30.96
C LEU A 395 -9.35 49.06 -31.78
N ALA A 396 -10.24 49.71 -32.51
CA ALA A 396 -11.23 49.12 -33.38
C ALA A 396 -10.61 48.59 -34.68
N THR A 397 -11.19 47.52 -35.23
CA THR A 397 -11.18 47.29 -36.68
C THR A 397 -12.46 46.58 -37.11
N THR A 398 -12.97 47.06 -38.23
CA THR A 398 -14.32 46.92 -38.78
C THR A 398 -14.48 45.74 -39.74
N SER A 399 -15.75 45.28 -39.83
CA SER A 399 -16.42 44.67 -41.00
C SER A 399 -16.00 43.28 -41.47
N ALA A 400 -16.90 42.29 -41.36
CA ALA A 400 -17.95 42.03 -42.35
C ALA A 400 -18.85 40.84 -41.95
N VAL A 401 -20.15 40.97 -42.22
CA VAL A 401 -21.24 40.01 -41.98
C VAL A 401 -21.40 39.09 -43.21
N PRO A 402 -21.86 37.84 -43.06
CA PRO A 402 -23.21 37.54 -43.57
C PRO A 402 -24.08 36.75 -42.58
N SER A 403 -25.34 37.17 -42.56
CA SER A 403 -26.47 36.64 -41.80
C SER A 403 -26.89 35.24 -42.27
N THR A 404 -27.32 34.38 -41.36
CA THR A 404 -28.54 33.55 -41.54
C THR A 404 -29.10 33.07 -40.19
N THR A 405 -30.35 33.46 -39.97
CA THR A 405 -31.47 32.73 -39.36
C THR A 405 -31.40 32.20 -37.92
N SER A 406 -32.25 32.83 -37.11
CA SER A 406 -32.59 32.65 -35.71
C SER A 406 -33.42 31.39 -35.35
N THR A 407 -33.20 30.84 -34.15
CA THR A 407 -34.25 30.33 -33.24
C THR A 407 -33.75 30.47 -31.79
N PRO A 408 -34.57 30.90 -30.80
CA PRO A 408 -34.08 31.53 -29.57
C PRO A 408 -33.80 30.55 -28.42
N ILE A 409 -32.73 30.81 -27.68
CA ILE A 409 -32.44 30.21 -26.36
C ILE A 409 -33.07 31.10 -25.28
N GLN A 410 -33.88 30.47 -24.42
CA GLN A 410 -34.43 31.06 -23.18
C GLN A 410 -33.30 31.53 -22.25
N GLN A 411 -33.22 32.83 -22.00
CA GLN A 411 -32.56 33.37 -20.83
C GLN A 411 -33.54 33.36 -19.66
N VAL A 412 -33.26 32.55 -18.64
CA VAL A 412 -33.93 32.60 -17.34
C VAL A 412 -33.26 33.70 -16.53
N SER A 413 -33.91 34.87 -16.44
CA SER A 413 -33.57 35.91 -15.47
C SER A 413 -34.03 35.50 -14.09
N VAL A 414 -33.12 35.49 -13.11
CA VAL A 414 -33.47 35.34 -11.69
C VAL A 414 -33.92 36.71 -11.19
N GLN A 415 -35.23 36.93 -11.11
CA GLN A 415 -35.80 38.03 -10.34
C GLN A 415 -35.73 37.68 -8.85
N ALA A 416 -35.15 38.57 -8.05
CA ALA A 416 -35.29 38.54 -6.61
C ALA A 416 -36.76 38.81 -6.27
N GLU A 417 -37.45 37.78 -5.79
CA GLU A 417 -38.84 37.86 -5.35
C GLU A 417 -38.89 38.63 -4.02
N ALA A 418 -39.67 39.71 -3.99
CA ALA A 418 -39.99 40.42 -2.76
C ALA A 418 -40.81 39.52 -1.83
N ALA A 419 -40.47 39.51 -0.54
CA ALA A 419 -41.14 38.72 0.49
C ALA A 419 -42.67 38.94 0.50
N PRO A 420 -43.47 37.89 0.79
CA PRO A 420 -44.92 38.03 0.84
C PRO A 420 -45.35 38.95 1.98
N SER A 421 -46.15 39.95 1.64
CA SER A 421 -46.82 40.88 2.54
C SER A 421 -47.76 40.12 3.50
N GLY A 422 -47.27 39.75 4.69
CA GLY A 422 -48.10 39.06 5.68
C GLY A 422 -47.45 38.69 7.01
N VAL A 423 -46.15 38.97 7.21
CA VAL A 423 -45.46 38.69 8.48
C VAL A 423 -45.28 39.98 9.26
N SER A 424 -45.91 40.07 10.43
CA SER A 424 -45.68 41.19 11.36
C SER A 424 -44.21 41.22 11.78
N ALA A 425 -43.68 42.42 12.07
CA ALA A 425 -42.30 42.61 12.52
C ALA A 425 -41.82 41.61 13.60
N PRO A 426 -42.61 41.24 14.64
CA PRO A 426 -42.18 40.23 15.61
C PRO A 426 -42.08 38.81 15.02
N MET A 427 -42.87 38.47 14.00
CA MET A 427 -42.86 37.16 13.35
C MET A 427 -41.64 37.00 12.41
N ALA A 428 -41.21 38.08 11.75
CA ALA A 428 -39.97 38.11 10.96
C ALA A 428 -38.72 37.93 11.85
N ILE A 429 -38.72 38.53 13.05
CA ILE A 429 -37.65 38.35 14.04
C ILE A 429 -37.59 36.90 14.53
N LEU A 430 -38.74 36.26 14.78
CA LEU A 430 -38.80 34.87 15.22
C LEU A 430 -38.30 33.90 14.14
N ILE A 431 -38.69 34.10 12.88
CA ILE A 431 -38.21 33.29 11.75
C ILE A 431 -36.69 33.47 11.56
N GLY A 432 -36.19 34.69 11.67
CA GLY A 432 -34.74 34.97 11.66
C GLY A 432 -34.00 34.27 12.80
N ALA A 433 -34.53 34.29 14.02
CA ALA A 433 -33.93 33.63 15.17
C ALA A 433 -33.90 32.10 15.02
N ILE A 434 -34.94 31.49 14.47
CA ILE A 434 -34.99 30.05 14.19
C ILE A 434 -33.97 29.67 13.10
N ALA A 435 -33.85 30.48 12.03
CA ALA A 435 -32.86 30.25 10.98
C ALA A 435 -31.42 30.35 11.52
N VAL A 436 -31.13 31.36 12.36
CA VAL A 436 -29.82 31.51 13.02
C VAL A 436 -29.55 30.33 13.96
N ALA A 437 -30.54 29.89 14.75
CA ALA A 437 -30.39 28.73 15.63
C ALA A 437 -30.11 27.44 14.83
N GLY A 438 -30.75 27.24 13.68
CA GLY A 438 -30.50 26.11 12.78
C GLY A 438 -29.07 26.12 12.22
N VAL A 439 -28.57 27.29 11.81
CA VAL A 439 -27.19 27.44 11.32
C VAL A 439 -26.19 27.17 12.45
N VAL A 440 -26.41 27.73 13.64
CA VAL A 440 -25.54 27.52 14.81
C VAL A 440 -25.51 26.04 15.22
N ALA A 441 -26.65 25.36 15.25
CA ALA A 441 -26.72 23.93 15.54
C ALA A 441 -25.96 23.09 14.51
N THR A 442 -26.06 23.44 13.22
CA THR A 442 -25.34 22.74 12.14
C THR A 442 -23.83 22.95 12.25
N VAL A 443 -23.39 24.17 12.52
CA VAL A 443 -21.96 24.49 12.72
C VAL A 443 -21.40 23.78 13.95
N LEU A 444 -22.16 23.72 15.06
CA LEU A 444 -21.78 22.98 16.26
C LEU A 444 -21.70 21.48 15.99
N ALA A 445 -22.66 20.90 15.26
CA ALA A 445 -22.63 19.49 14.87
C ALA A 445 -21.39 19.18 14.01
N ILE A 446 -21.10 20.01 13.00
CA ILE A 446 -19.88 19.87 12.17
C ILE A 446 -18.62 19.98 13.02
N THR A 447 -18.58 20.91 13.97
CA THR A 447 -17.41 21.11 14.85
C THR A 447 -17.21 19.93 15.80
N VAL A 448 -18.29 19.38 16.35
CA VAL A 448 -18.26 18.18 17.22
C VAL A 448 -17.83 16.95 16.41
N ILE A 449 -18.36 16.75 15.20
CA ILE A 449 -17.96 15.66 14.30
C ILE A 449 -16.48 15.79 13.94
N ARG A 450 -16.02 16.98 13.54
CA ARG A 450 -14.59 17.23 13.25
C ARG A 450 -13.70 16.97 14.45
N LYS A 451 -14.11 17.41 15.66
CA LYS A 451 -13.35 17.19 16.89
C LYS A 451 -13.34 15.72 17.31
N ARG A 452 -14.43 14.98 17.09
CA ARG A 452 -14.49 13.53 17.32
C ARG A 452 -13.57 12.79 16.35
N ASN A 453 -13.64 13.12 15.05
CA ASN A 453 -12.77 12.56 14.03
C ASN A 453 -11.29 12.86 14.31
N MET A 454 -10.94 14.05 14.82
CA MET A 454 -9.56 14.36 15.22
C MET A 454 -9.09 13.55 16.44
N ARG A 455 -9.96 13.28 17.42
CA ARG A 455 -9.61 12.42 18.56
C ARG A 455 -9.50 10.95 18.18
N GLU A 456 -10.32 10.50 17.22
CA GLU A 456 -10.19 9.17 16.61
C GLU A 456 -8.85 9.06 15.85
N LYS A 457 -8.45 10.09 15.10
CA LYS A 457 -7.13 10.19 14.43
C LYS A 457 -5.95 10.04 15.40
N ASP A 458 -5.97 10.70 16.55
CA ASP A 458 -4.89 10.61 17.55
C ASP A 458 -4.80 9.20 18.19
N ASN A 459 -5.92 8.51 18.37
CA ASN A 459 -5.97 7.17 18.95
C ASN A 459 -5.51 6.06 17.99
N ASP A 460 -5.71 6.24 16.68
CA ASP A 460 -5.24 5.30 15.64
C ASP A 460 -3.70 5.37 15.44
N CYS A 461 -3.02 6.36 16.00
CA CYS A 461 -1.58 6.57 15.86
C CYS A 461 -0.71 5.84 16.92
N ILE A 462 -1.29 5.03 17.81
CA ILE A 462 -0.56 4.37 18.90
C ILE A 462 0.39 3.27 18.34
N GLU A 463 1.67 3.40 18.69
CA GLU A 463 2.84 2.63 18.23
C GLU A 463 2.70 1.09 18.27
N ARG A 464 3.19 0.42 17.21
CA ARG A 464 3.48 -1.02 17.21
C ARG A 464 4.75 -1.34 16.43
N ASP A 465 5.53 -2.28 16.94
CA ASP A 465 6.61 -2.91 16.19
C ASP A 465 6.07 -3.83 15.08
N SER A 466 6.97 -4.35 14.23
CA SER A 466 6.65 -5.30 13.15
C SER A 466 6.13 -6.68 13.61
N ARG A 467 5.84 -6.86 14.91
CA ARG A 467 5.27 -8.07 15.50
C ARG A 467 3.92 -7.83 16.18
N GLY A 468 3.38 -6.60 16.14
CA GLY A 468 2.05 -6.32 16.65
C GLY A 468 1.94 -6.29 18.18
N ILE A 469 3.04 -6.09 18.92
CA ILE A 469 3.01 -6.03 20.39
C ILE A 469 2.91 -4.57 20.87
N VAL A 470 1.97 -4.31 21.79
CA VAL A 470 1.91 -3.07 22.58
C VAL A 470 2.83 -3.24 23.80
N ILE A 471 3.89 -2.43 23.92
CA ILE A 471 4.58 -2.25 25.20
C ILE A 471 3.85 -1.11 25.94
N LEU A 472 3.19 -1.45 27.04
CA LEU A 472 2.66 -0.46 27.99
C LEU A 472 3.84 0.22 28.70
N GLY A 473 4.31 1.34 28.15
CA GLY A 473 5.21 2.26 28.84
C GLY A 473 4.43 3.01 29.91
N ALA A 474 4.76 2.79 31.17
CA ALA A 474 4.19 3.48 32.32
C ALA A 474 4.30 5.01 32.17
N THR A 475 3.19 5.71 32.30
CA THR A 475 3.16 7.18 32.45
C THR A 475 3.83 7.58 33.77
N PRO A 476 4.75 8.56 33.78
CA PRO A 476 5.05 9.28 35.00
C PRO A 476 3.88 10.21 35.33
N SER A 477 3.41 10.11 36.57
CA SER A 477 2.41 11.00 37.17
C SER A 477 2.74 12.47 36.90
N ARG A 478 1.79 13.21 36.32
CA ARG A 478 1.81 14.67 36.38
C ARG A 478 0.99 15.09 37.60
N ASP A 479 1.67 15.78 38.50
CA ASP A 479 1.10 16.42 39.67
C ASP A 479 -0.09 17.32 39.28
N ILE A 480 -1.15 17.16 40.06
CA ILE A 480 -2.30 18.05 40.08
C ILE A 480 -1.90 19.23 40.96
N ASP A 481 -1.56 20.37 40.34
CA ASP A 481 -1.58 21.63 41.06
C ASP A 481 -3.02 22.16 41.11
N VAL A 482 -3.47 22.31 42.35
CA VAL A 482 -4.69 22.97 42.78
C VAL A 482 -4.57 24.47 42.47
N LEU A 483 -5.55 25.03 41.76
CA LEU A 483 -6.30 26.25 42.11
C LEU A 483 -7.49 26.45 41.16
#